data_AF-A0A7C7DZP3-F1
#
_entry.id   AF-A0A7C7DZP3-F1
#
_cell.length_a   1.000
_cell.length_b   1.000
_cell.length_c   1.000
_cell.angle_alpha   90.00
_cell.angle_beta   90.00
_cell.angle_gamma   90.00
#
_symmetry.space_group_name_H-M   'P 1'
#
loop_
_entity.id
_entity.type
_entity.pdbx_description
1 polymer ?
#
loop_
_entity_poly.entity_id
_entity_poly.type
_entity_poly.pdbx_seq_one_letter_code
_entity_poly.pdbx_strand_id
1 'polypeptide(L)' 'MKANRSIGCNVTECRFHAKTEPMCSLESIKVSKNVNTTAQKESDTECASFEKE' A
#
# COMPACT_ATOMS: atom_id res chain seq x y z
N MET A 1 -1.11 -14.77 -5.44
CA MET A 1 -0.51 -13.67 -6.24
C MET A 1 1.01 -13.73 -6.10
N LYS A 2 1.79 -13.30 -7.10
CA LYS A 2 3.26 -13.27 -6.96
C LYS A 2 3.64 -12.12 -6.02
N ALA A 3 4.30 -12.43 -4.90
CA ALA A 3 4.78 -11.41 -3.96
C ALA A 3 5.87 -10.54 -4.60
N ASN A 4 5.71 -9.22 -4.52
CA ASN A 4 6.75 -8.26 -4.80
C ASN A 4 7.57 -8.05 -3.52
N ARG A 5 8.82 -8.54 -3.52
CA ARG A 5 9.70 -8.50 -2.34
C ARG A 5 10.21 -7.10 -1.98
N SER A 6 9.92 -6.10 -2.80
CA SER A 6 10.29 -4.70 -2.56
C SER A 6 9.16 -3.88 -1.91
N ILE A 7 7.95 -4.44 -1.75
CA ILE A 7 6.78 -3.72 -1.24
C ILE A 7 6.13 -4.54 -0.13
N GLY A 8 6.35 -4.13 1.12
CA GLY A 8 5.67 -4.72 2.28
C GLY A 8 4.18 -4.36 2.31
N CYS A 9 3.34 -5.30 2.75
CA CYS A 9 1.92 -5.05 2.97
C CYS A 9 1.44 -5.93 4.13
N ASN A 10 1.02 -5.31 5.23
CA ASN A 10 0.44 -6.01 6.38
C ASN A 10 -1.09 -5.98 6.38
N VAL A 11 -1.70 -5.29 5.42
CA VAL A 11 -3.16 -5.11 5.34
C VAL A 11 -3.74 -6.31 4.62
N THR A 12 -4.21 -7.30 5.36
CA THR A 12 -4.71 -8.56 4.79
C THR A 12 -5.99 -8.38 3.97
N GLU A 13 -6.77 -7.33 4.23
CA GLU A 13 -7.96 -6.97 3.42
C GLU A 13 -7.60 -6.26 2.10
N CYS A 14 -6.31 -5.95 1.87
CA CYS A 14 -5.86 -5.43 0.58
C CYS A 14 -6.00 -6.53 -0.48
N ARG A 15 -6.69 -6.21 -1.57
CA ARG A 15 -6.85 -7.05 -2.76
C ARG A 15 -5.51 -7.52 -3.33
N PHE A 16 -4.46 -6.73 -3.15
CA PHE A 16 -3.10 -7.01 -3.64
C PHE A 16 -2.18 -7.62 -2.58
N HIS A 17 -2.68 -7.95 -1.39
CA HIS A 17 -1.88 -8.65 -0.40
C HIS A 17 -1.49 -10.04 -0.91
N ALA A 18 -0.24 -10.46 -0.73
CA ALA A 18 0.24 -11.77 -1.21
C ALA A 18 -0.41 -12.97 -0.49
N LYS A 19 -1.06 -12.72 0.66
CA LYS A 19 -1.79 -13.64 1.56
C LYS A 19 -0.91 -14.70 2.23
N THR A 20 0.16 -15.15 1.58
CA THR A 20 1.11 -16.13 2.11
C THR A 20 2.23 -15.50 2.93
N GLU A 21 2.51 -14.22 2.70
CA GLU A 21 3.57 -13.46 3.36
C GLU A 21 3.15 -11.97 3.45
N PRO A 22 3.73 -11.17 4.36
CA PRO A 22 3.39 -9.75 4.58
C PRO A 22 3.90 -8.82 3.47
N MET A 23 3.64 -9.18 2.21
CA MET A 23 4.11 -8.48 1.02
C MET A 23 2.93 -8.14 0.09
N CYS A 24 3.09 -7.07 -0.68
CA CYS A 24 2.17 -6.70 -1.75
C CYS A 24 2.51 -7.48 -3.02
N SER A 25 1.54 -7.65 -3.92
CA SER A 25 1.75 -8.21 -5.26
C SER A 25 1.84 -7.17 -6.37
N LEU A 26 1.65 -5.88 -6.04
CA LEU A 26 1.78 -4.79 -6.99
C LEU A 26 3.24 -4.64 -7.42
N GLU A 27 3.47 -4.28 -8.69
CA GLU A 27 4.82 -3.92 -9.17
C GLU A 27 5.25 -2.54 -8.70
N SER A 28 4.30 -1.62 -8.50
CA SER A 28 4.53 -0.27 -7.99
C SER A 28 3.36 0.18 -7.11
N ILE A 29 3.62 1.11 -6.18
CA ILE A 29 2.58 1.76 -5.37
C ILE A 29 2.50 3.24 -5.73
N LYS A 30 1.29 3.80 -5.64
CA LYS A 30 1.06 5.23 -5.65
C LYS A 30 0.78 5.68 -4.22
N VAL A 31 1.52 6.68 -3.78
CA VAL A 31 1.28 7.35 -2.50
C VAL A 31 0.56 8.66 -2.80
N SER A 32 -0.51 8.95 -2.06
CA SER A 32 -1.20 10.23 -2.12
C SER A 32 -1.12 10.92 -0.76
N LYS A 33 -1.33 12.24 -0.75
CA LYS A 33 -1.59 12.97 0.49
C LYS A 33 -3.07 12.87 0.85
N ASN A 34 -3.36 12.75 2.14
CA ASN A 34 -4.73 12.80 2.68
C ASN A 34 -5.07 14.16 3.32
N VAL A 35 -4.14 15.13 3.22
CA VAL A 35 -4.30 16.51 3.66
C VAL A 35 -4.49 17.46 2.48
N ASN A 36 -5.27 18.52 2.70
CA ASN A 36 -5.48 19.57 1.70
C ASN A 36 -4.27 20.52 1.56
N THR A 37 -3.35 20.49 2.52
CA THR A 37 -2.13 21.32 2.56
C THR A 37 -0.91 20.52 2.09
N THR A 38 0.30 21.02 2.37
CA THR A 38 1.56 20.29 2.18
C THR A 38 1.68 19.19 3.24
N ALA A 39 1.93 17.95 2.82
CA ALA A 39 2.22 16.85 3.75
C ALA A 39 3.54 17.13 4.50
N GLN A 40 3.55 16.94 5.81
CA GLN A 40 4.69 17.20 6.69
C GLN A 40 5.14 15.97 7.47
N LYS A 41 4.23 15.02 7.70
CA LYS A 41 4.48 13.74 8.38
C LYS A 41 4.00 12.56 7.54
N GLU A 42 4.52 11.37 7.82
CA GLU A 42 4.14 10.14 7.12
C GLU A 42 2.62 9.90 7.15
N SER A 43 1.96 10.19 8.29
CA SER A 43 0.50 10.05 8.42
C SER A 43 -0.32 11.03 7.60
N ASP A 44 0.30 12.06 7.02
CA ASP A 44 -0.33 12.92 6.01
C ASP A 44 -0.37 12.25 4.62
N THR A 45 0.22 11.06 4.49
CA THR A 45 0.25 10.26 3.26
C THR A 45 -0.42 8.91 3.46
N GLU A 46 -0.97 8.39 2.37
CA GLU A 46 -1.66 7.10 2.32
C GLU A 46 -1.34 6.34 1.04
N CYS A 47 -1.52 5.02 1.08
CA CYS A 47 -1.40 4.18 -0.11
C CYS A 47 -2.63 4.36 -1.01
N ALA A 48 -2.48 5.12 -2.08
CA ALA A 48 -3.54 5.36 -3.07
C ALA A 48 -3.73 4.20 -4.06
N SER A 49 -2.93 3.13 -3.94
CA SER A 49 -3.11 1.87 -4.67
C SER A 49 -3.85 0.82 -3.85
N PHE A 50 -4.29 1.15 -2.64
CA PHE A 50 -5.09 0.24 -1.84
C PHE A 50 -6.47 0.02 -2.47
N GLU A 51 -6.82 -1.25 -2.64
CA GLU A 51 -8.17 -1.69 -2.97
C GLU A 51 -8.58 -2.75 -1.96
N LYS A 52 -9.81 -2.64 -1.44
CA LYS A 52 -10.37 -3.67 -0.58
C LYS A 52 -10.78 -4.89 -1.41
N GLU A 53 -10.44 -6.09 -0.93
CA GLU A 53 -10.90 -7.36 -1.49
C GLU A 53 -12.41 -7.58 -1.35
#